data_AF-A0A973KL79-F1
#
_entry.id   AF-A0A973KL79-F1
#
_cell.length_a   1.000
_cell.length_b   1.000
_cell.length_c   1.000
_cell.angle_alpha   90.00
_cell.angle_beta   90.00
_cell.angle_gamma   90.00
#
_symmetry.space_group_name_H-M   'P 1'
#
loop_
_entity.id
_entity.type
_entity.pdbx_description
1 polymer ?
#
loop_
_entity_poly.entity_id
_entity_poly.type
_entity_poly.pdbx_seq_one_letter_code
_entity_poly.pdbx_strand_id
1 'polypeptide(L)'
;MAVKRGSRATGPEMPEGEIELAEPPVLGEPASADFGSALAFLPMGLGSAVMAVGLSMGHGSPTTYMMSGMMGISMIAMSLTQLGQSGKERKRRMRAERRDYLRYLAQLRKQARGAAAEQRAAVRWDHPEPQDLWSLAMGPRLWERRASHDDFARVRVGLGSRRAALRFVPPETKPVEDLEPLT
;
A
#
# COMPACT_ATOMS: atom_id res chain seq x y z
N MET A 1 28.97 -46.80 -28.15
CA MET A 1 28.46 -45.53 -28.73
C MET A 1 28.95 -44.39 -27.85
N ALA A 2 29.84 -43.52 -28.36
CA ALA A 2 30.36 -42.38 -27.61
C ALA A 2 29.35 -41.23 -27.70
N VAL A 3 28.80 -40.79 -26.57
CA VAL A 3 27.86 -39.65 -26.52
C VAL A 3 28.67 -38.35 -26.58
N LYS A 4 28.48 -37.57 -27.65
CA LYS A 4 29.09 -36.24 -27.78
C LYS A 4 28.32 -35.25 -26.90
N ARG A 5 28.99 -34.70 -25.89
CA ARG A 5 28.39 -33.73 -24.96
C ARG A 5 28.34 -32.34 -25.61
N GLY A 6 27.13 -31.80 -25.80
CA GLY A 6 26.91 -30.46 -26.32
C GLY A 6 27.18 -29.34 -25.30
N SER A 7 26.98 -28.09 -25.71
CA SER A 7 26.91 -26.95 -24.79
C SER A 7 25.63 -27.02 -23.94
N ARG A 8 25.68 -26.53 -22.70
CA ARG A 8 24.53 -26.49 -21.80
C ARG A 8 23.43 -25.62 -22.40
N ALA A 9 22.19 -26.10 -22.38
CA ALA A 9 21.04 -25.30 -22.78
C ALA A 9 20.75 -24.22 -21.72
N THR A 10 20.50 -22.99 -22.17
CA THR A 10 20.14 -21.89 -21.29
C THR A 10 18.77 -22.16 -20.67
N GLY A 11 18.71 -22.19 -19.34
CA GLY A 11 17.48 -22.36 -18.58
C GLY A 11 16.82 -21.03 -18.22
N PRO A 12 15.65 -21.07 -17.58
CA PRO A 12 15.05 -19.89 -16.98
C PRO A 12 15.96 -19.32 -15.90
N GLU A 13 16.08 -17.99 -15.86
CA GLU A 13 16.90 -17.29 -14.87
C GLU A 13 16.27 -17.36 -13.47
N MET A 14 17.11 -17.44 -12.45
CA MET A 14 16.68 -17.35 -11.06
C MET A 14 16.42 -15.88 -10.73
N PRO A 15 15.24 -15.52 -10.20
CA PRO A 15 14.99 -14.16 -9.78
C PRO A 15 15.82 -13.87 -8.52
N GLU A 16 16.73 -12.91 -8.62
CA GLU A 16 17.58 -12.45 -7.51
C GLU A 16 17.33 -10.96 -7.27
N GLY A 17 17.37 -10.55 -6.01
CA GLY A 17 17.21 -9.13 -5.64
C GLY A 17 16.51 -8.92 -4.31
N GLU A 18 16.48 -7.65 -3.92
CA GLU A 18 15.83 -7.16 -2.72
C GLU A 18 14.73 -6.17 -3.10
N ILE A 19 13.54 -6.35 -2.54
CA ILE A 19 12.44 -5.39 -2.68
C ILE A 19 12.22 -4.76 -1.31
N GLU A 20 12.53 -3.47 -1.23
CA GLU A 20 12.18 -2.62 -0.10
C GLU A 20 10.67 -2.40 -0.09
N LEU A 21 10.05 -2.68 1.06
CA LEU A 21 8.65 -2.37 1.27
C LEU A 21 8.49 -0.88 1.60
N ALA A 22 7.52 -0.24 0.96
CA ALA A 22 7.13 1.10 1.32
C ALA A 22 6.53 1.13 2.73
N GLU A 23 6.85 2.18 3.49
CA GLU A 23 6.29 2.38 4.82
C GLU A 23 4.76 2.43 4.76
N PRO A 24 4.07 1.78 5.72
CA PRO A 24 2.65 1.97 5.88
C PRO A 24 2.38 3.47 6.09
N PRO A 25 1.40 4.06 5.40
CA PRO A 25 1.04 5.45 5.65
C PRO A 25 0.67 5.57 7.13
N VAL A 26 1.42 6.39 7.86
CA VAL A 26 1.07 6.78 9.22
C VAL A 26 -0.30 7.44 9.15
N LEU A 27 -1.29 6.85 9.83
CA LEU A 27 -2.57 7.50 10.06
C LEU A 27 -2.24 8.82 10.74
N GLY A 28 -2.44 9.94 10.04
CA GLY A 28 -2.07 11.26 10.54
C GLY A 28 -2.60 11.39 11.96
N GLU A 29 -1.68 11.61 12.91
CA GLU A 29 -1.99 11.93 14.30
C GLU A 29 -3.16 12.92 14.34
N PRO A 30 -4.06 12.84 15.32
CA PRO A 30 -5.14 13.80 15.43
C PRO A 30 -4.51 15.19 15.49
N ALA A 31 -4.51 15.90 14.36
CA ALA A 31 -3.85 17.18 14.25
C ALA A 31 -4.44 18.09 15.33
N SER A 32 -3.59 18.41 16.30
CA SER A 32 -3.87 19.40 17.32
C SER A 32 -4.23 20.69 16.60
N ALA A 33 -5.45 21.18 16.84
CA ALA A 33 -5.95 22.49 16.43
C ALA A 33 -5.59 22.88 14.98
N ASP A 34 -6.31 22.30 14.03
CA ASP A 34 -6.22 22.58 12.59
C ASP A 34 -6.28 24.09 12.32
N PHE A 35 -5.21 24.71 11.78
CA PHE A 35 -5.18 26.15 11.47
C PHE A 35 -6.29 26.55 10.48
N GLY A 36 -6.74 25.59 9.65
CA GLY A 36 -7.91 25.72 8.79
C GLY A 36 -9.24 25.83 9.56
N SER A 37 -9.33 25.25 10.75
CA SER A 37 -10.48 25.47 11.65
C SER A 37 -10.48 26.90 12.19
N ALA A 38 -9.32 27.45 12.56
CA ALA A 38 -9.20 28.86 12.98
C ALA A 38 -9.56 29.84 11.85
N LEU A 39 -9.13 29.57 10.61
CA LEU A 39 -9.54 30.37 9.44
C LEU A 39 -11.03 30.21 9.11
N ALA A 40 -11.63 29.04 9.35
CA ALA A 40 -13.06 28.83 9.18
C ALA A 40 -13.91 29.56 10.24
N PHE A 41 -13.36 29.84 11.42
CA PHE A 41 -14.01 30.65 12.46
C PHE A 41 -13.91 32.17 12.23
N LEU A 42 -13.00 32.63 11.37
CA LEU A 42 -12.76 34.05 11.08
C LEU A 42 -14.01 34.78 10.52
N PRO A 43 -14.75 34.25 9.54
CA PRO A 43 -15.99 34.84 9.05
C PRO A 43 -17.10 34.86 10.12
N MET A 44 -17.13 33.87 11.00
CA MET A 44 -18.11 33.75 12.07
C MET A 44 -17.85 34.79 13.18
N GLY A 45 -16.58 35.06 13.50
CA GLY A 45 -16.17 36.15 14.40
C GLY A 45 -16.42 37.54 13.82
N LEU A 46 -16.23 37.73 12.51
CA LEU A 46 -16.57 38.98 11.83
C LEU A 46 -18.09 39.19 11.74
N GLY A 47 -18.86 38.14 11.46
CA GLY A 47 -20.32 38.20 11.40
C GLY A 47 -20.96 38.54 12.75
N SER A 48 -20.43 37.99 13.85
CA SER A 48 -20.90 38.32 15.20
C SER A 48 -20.54 39.74 15.62
N ALA A 49 -19.37 40.26 15.20
CA ALA A 49 -18.98 41.65 15.43
C ALA A 49 -19.89 42.64 14.68
N VAL A 50 -20.25 42.35 13.42
CA VAL A 50 -21.19 43.20 12.64
C VAL A 50 -22.59 43.19 13.26
N MET A 51 -23.04 42.05 13.80
CA MET A 51 -24.32 41.94 14.52
C MET A 51 -24.31 42.72 15.85
N ALA A 52 -23.23 42.64 16.62
CA ALA A 52 -23.08 43.38 17.88
C ALA A 52 -23.08 44.90 17.63
N VAL A 53 -22.41 45.35 16.57
CA VAL A 53 -22.38 46.77 16.17
C VAL A 53 -23.76 47.23 15.65
N GLY A 54 -24.46 46.40 14.86
CA GLY A 54 -25.82 46.71 14.38
C GLY A 54 -26.87 46.81 15.49
N LEU A 55 -26.73 45.99 16.54
CA LEU A 55 -27.58 46.05 17.73
C LEU A 55 -27.21 47.22 18.66
N SER A 56 -25.92 47.60 18.76
CA SER A 56 -25.49 48.74 19.57
C SER A 56 -25.83 50.10 18.95
N MET A 57 -26.05 50.15 17.62
CA MET A 57 -26.34 51.40 16.90
C MET A 57 -27.78 51.92 17.06
N GLY A 58 -28.64 51.26 17.86
CA GLY A 58 -29.78 51.92 18.52
C GLY A 58 -30.96 52.45 17.68
N HIS A 59 -31.11 52.08 16.40
CA HIS A 59 -32.26 52.49 15.58
C HIS A 59 -33.21 51.30 15.33
N GLY A 60 -33.94 50.91 16.39
CA GLY A 60 -34.77 49.71 16.43
C GLY A 60 -36.11 49.82 15.70
N SER A 61 -36.12 49.51 14.41
CA SER A 61 -37.34 49.11 13.70
C SER A 61 -37.64 47.63 14.02
N PRO A 62 -38.92 47.21 14.18
CA PRO A 62 -39.30 45.80 14.29
C PRO A 62 -38.73 44.92 13.16
N THR A 63 -38.52 45.53 11.99
CA THR A 63 -37.90 44.87 10.83
C THR A 63 -36.42 44.53 11.05
N THR A 64 -35.67 45.36 11.80
CA THR A 64 -34.25 45.12 12.11
C THR A 64 -34.06 43.90 13.01
N TYR A 65 -34.96 43.68 13.97
CA TYR A 65 -34.95 42.48 14.82
C TYR A 65 -35.29 41.20 14.06
N MET A 66 -36.19 41.28 13.08
CA MET A 66 -36.55 40.14 12.24
C MET A 66 -35.40 39.76 11.29
N MET A 67 -34.73 40.76 10.72
CA MET A 67 -33.59 40.59 9.83
C MET A 67 -32.38 39.98 10.56
N SER A 68 -32.10 40.46 11.78
CA SER A 68 -30.99 39.94 12.60
C SER A 68 -31.25 38.51 13.08
N GLY A 69 -32.50 38.18 13.44
CA GLY A 69 -32.90 36.80 13.79
C GLY A 69 -32.72 35.83 12.62
N MET A 70 -33.14 36.22 11.42
CA MET A 70 -33.02 35.37 10.22
C MET A 70 -31.54 35.17 9.83
N MET A 71 -30.72 36.22 9.91
CA MET A 71 -29.30 36.16 9.62
C MET A 71 -28.53 35.29 10.64
N GLY A 72 -28.90 35.36 11.93
CA GLY A 72 -28.34 34.49 12.98
C GLY A 72 -28.63 33.01 12.74
N ILE A 73 -29.87 32.68 12.35
CA ILE A 73 -30.26 31.30 12.00
C ILE A 73 -29.49 30.81 10.76
N SER A 74 -29.33 31.65 9.73
CA SER A 74 -28.54 31.30 8.54
C SER A 74 -27.07 31.06 8.86
N MET A 75 -26.46 31.85 9.76
CA MET A 75 -25.07 31.63 10.20
C MET A 75 -24.92 30.30 10.96
N ILE A 76 -25.85 29.97 11.85
CA ILE A 76 -25.84 28.67 12.56
C ILE A 76 -25.99 27.52 11.56
N ALA A 77 -26.90 27.64 10.59
CA ALA A 77 -27.12 26.63 9.56
C ALA A 77 -25.87 26.42 8.69
N MET A 78 -25.19 27.50 8.27
CA MET A 78 -23.93 27.43 7.51
C MET A 78 -22.78 26.84 8.34
N SER A 79 -22.64 27.23 9.60
CA SER A 79 -21.60 26.70 10.50
C SER A 79 -21.74 25.18 10.69
N LEU A 80 -22.97 24.69 10.93
CA LEU A 80 -23.26 23.27 11.05
C LEU A 80 -23.01 22.50 9.74
N THR A 81 -23.31 23.10 8.58
CA THR A 81 -23.03 22.45 7.28
C THR A 81 -21.53 22.38 6.98
N GLN A 82 -20.77 23.42 7.30
CA GLN A 82 -19.32 23.46 7.06
C GLN A 82 -18.58 22.46 7.95
N LEU A 83 -18.93 22.37 9.24
CA LEU A 83 -18.40 21.35 10.16
C LEU A 83 -18.74 19.92 9.70
N GLY A 84 -19.96 19.71 9.21
CA GLY A 84 -20.40 18.42 8.69
C GLY A 84 -19.69 18.01 7.39
N GLN A 85 -19.32 18.96 6.53
CA GLN A 85 -18.60 18.70 5.29
C GLN A 85 -17.11 18.38 5.53
N SER A 86 -16.43 19.13 6.40
CA SER A 86 -15.01 18.88 6.74
C SER A 86 -14.79 17.48 7.34
N GLY A 87 -15.69 17.04 8.22
CA GLY A 87 -15.64 15.69 8.79
C GLY A 87 -15.86 14.58 7.75
N LYS A 88 -16.76 14.80 6.77
CA LYS A 88 -17.01 13.85 5.68
C LYS A 88 -15.83 13.78 4.71
N GLU A 89 -15.21 14.92 4.40
CA GLU A 89 -14.06 14.98 3.49
C GLU A 89 -12.84 14.30 4.11
N ARG A 90 -12.58 14.52 5.41
CA ARG A 90 -11.52 13.82 6.15
C ARG A 90 -11.73 12.30 6.18
N LYS A 91 -12.95 11.84 6.48
CA LYS A 91 -13.29 10.40 6.41
C LYS A 91 -13.10 9.82 5.01
N ARG A 92 -13.37 10.60 3.97
CA ARG A 92 -13.18 10.17 2.56
C ARG A 92 -11.69 10.06 2.21
N ARG A 93 -10.86 11.01 2.64
CA ARG A 93 -9.40 10.99 2.42
C ARG A 93 -8.73 9.78 3.10
N MET A 94 -9.02 9.56 4.38
CA MET A 94 -8.48 8.39 5.12
C MET A 94 -8.88 7.05 4.48
N ARG A 95 -10.13 6.92 4.02
CA ARG A 95 -10.59 5.70 3.31
C ARG A 95 -9.89 5.52 1.96
N ALA A 96 -9.57 6.61 1.27
CA ALA A 96 -8.87 6.56 -0.01
C ALA A 96 -7.41 6.09 0.20
N GLU A 97 -6.69 6.67 1.16
CA GLU A 97 -5.31 6.29 1.49
C GLU A 97 -5.21 4.82 1.91
N ARG A 98 -6.11 4.34 2.79
CA ARG A 98 -6.17 2.92 3.19
C ARG A 98 -6.37 2.01 1.98
N ARG A 99 -7.26 2.39 1.06
CA ARG A 99 -7.53 1.60 -0.15
C ARG A 99 -6.30 1.54 -1.06
N ASP A 100 -5.59 2.64 -1.19
CA ASP A 100 -4.41 2.72 -2.07
C ASP A 100 -3.24 1.91 -1.48
N TYR A 101 -3.06 1.92 -0.16
CA TYR A 101 -2.08 1.06 0.52
C TYR A 101 -2.42 -0.45 0.39
N LEU A 102 -3.69 -0.82 0.58
CA LEU A 102 -4.11 -2.22 0.37
C LEU A 102 -3.92 -2.67 -1.09
N ARG A 103 -4.10 -1.74 -2.05
CA ARG A 103 -3.80 -2.00 -3.46
C ARG A 103 -2.30 -2.21 -3.70
N TYR A 104 -1.45 -1.37 -3.08
CA TYR A 104 0.00 -1.55 -3.11
C TYR A 104 0.40 -2.94 -2.57
N LEU A 105 -0.11 -3.35 -1.41
CA LEU A 105 0.16 -4.69 -0.86
C LEU A 105 -0.34 -5.81 -1.77
N ALA A 106 -1.49 -5.64 -2.43
CA ALA A 106 -2.01 -6.62 -3.37
C ALA A 106 -1.09 -6.77 -4.60
N GLN A 107 -0.55 -5.66 -5.11
CA GLN A 107 0.42 -5.65 -6.21
C GLN A 107 1.74 -6.30 -5.80
N LEU A 108 2.25 -5.99 -4.61
CA LEU A 108 3.45 -6.60 -4.05
C LEU A 108 3.29 -8.13 -3.91
N ARG A 109 2.13 -8.61 -3.42
CA ARG A 109 1.83 -10.05 -3.37
C ARG A 109 1.81 -10.70 -4.77
N LYS A 110 1.36 -9.98 -5.80
CA LYS A 110 1.36 -10.49 -7.17
C LYS A 110 2.80 -10.64 -7.68
N GLN A 111 3.66 -9.65 -7.42
CA GLN A 111 5.09 -9.70 -7.75
C GLN A 111 5.79 -10.85 -7.04
N ALA A 112 5.57 -11.00 -5.72
CA ALA A 112 6.13 -12.10 -4.93
C ALA A 112 5.74 -13.49 -5.48
N ARG A 113 4.47 -13.65 -5.90
CA ARG A 113 4.01 -14.90 -6.52
C ARG A 113 4.61 -15.14 -7.91
N GLY A 114 4.82 -14.08 -8.68
CA GLY A 114 5.51 -14.14 -9.97
C GLY A 114 6.96 -14.63 -9.82
N ALA A 115 7.74 -13.96 -8.95
CA ALA A 115 9.11 -14.36 -8.63
C ALA A 115 9.17 -15.80 -8.07
N ALA A 116 8.21 -16.21 -7.23
CA ALA A 116 8.15 -17.60 -6.75
C ALA A 116 7.87 -18.60 -7.89
N ALA A 117 7.09 -18.22 -8.91
CA ALA A 117 6.84 -19.08 -10.07
C ALA A 117 8.09 -19.21 -10.96
N GLU A 118 8.81 -18.12 -11.19
CA GLU A 118 10.09 -18.10 -11.91
C GLU A 118 11.15 -18.94 -11.19
N GLN A 119 11.28 -18.76 -9.87
CA GLN A 119 12.16 -19.59 -9.03
C GLN A 119 11.80 -21.08 -9.14
N ARG A 120 10.51 -21.44 -9.13
CA ARG A 120 10.09 -22.83 -9.31
C ARG A 120 10.43 -23.36 -10.70
N ALA A 121 10.29 -22.53 -11.74
CA ALA A 121 10.63 -22.92 -13.11
C ALA A 121 12.13 -23.21 -13.25
N ALA A 122 12.99 -22.33 -12.71
CA ALA A 122 14.44 -22.51 -12.71
C ALA A 122 14.86 -23.76 -11.90
N VAL A 123 14.32 -23.96 -10.70
CA VAL A 123 14.62 -25.17 -9.90
C VAL A 123 14.13 -26.44 -10.60
N ARG A 124 12.94 -26.43 -11.23
CA ARG A 124 12.41 -27.59 -11.96
C ARG A 124 13.19 -27.86 -13.25
N TRP A 125 13.75 -26.83 -13.89
CA TRP A 125 14.63 -26.98 -15.05
C TRP A 125 15.89 -27.78 -14.68
N ASP A 126 16.53 -27.43 -13.56
CA ASP A 126 17.73 -28.11 -13.07
C ASP A 126 17.43 -29.46 -12.39
N HIS A 127 16.23 -29.59 -11.82
CA HIS A 127 15.77 -30.75 -11.05
C HIS A 127 14.38 -31.23 -11.53
N PRO A 128 14.32 -31.83 -12.75
CA PRO A 128 13.08 -32.30 -13.37
C PRO A 128 12.36 -33.36 -12.54
N GLU A 129 11.10 -33.64 -12.86
CA GLU A 129 10.35 -34.70 -12.19
C GLU A 129 10.89 -36.07 -12.61
N PRO A 130 10.92 -37.07 -11.70
CA PRO A 130 11.48 -38.39 -12.00
C PRO A 130 10.86 -39.06 -13.24
N GLN A 131 9.57 -38.80 -13.49
CA GLN A 131 8.84 -39.30 -14.65
C GLN A 131 9.33 -38.74 -15.99
N ASP A 132 9.91 -37.53 -15.99
CA ASP A 132 10.37 -36.84 -17.21
C ASP A 132 11.82 -37.20 -17.57
N LEU A 133 12.55 -37.91 -16.68
CA LEU A 133 13.97 -38.22 -16.87
C LEU A 133 14.25 -39.02 -18.14
N TRP A 134 13.32 -39.87 -18.56
CA TRP A 134 13.45 -40.63 -19.81
C TRP A 134 13.51 -39.74 -21.04
N SER A 135 12.74 -38.65 -21.05
CA SER A 135 12.75 -37.67 -22.14
C SER A 135 14.09 -36.92 -22.23
N LEU A 136 14.68 -36.61 -21.08
CA LEU A 136 15.98 -35.94 -20.99
C LEU A 136 17.13 -36.86 -21.34
N ALA A 137 17.03 -38.15 -20.98
CA ALA A 137 18.04 -39.15 -21.31
C ALA A 137 18.15 -39.38 -22.82
N MET A 138 17.05 -39.23 -23.56
CA MET A 138 17.02 -39.30 -25.03
C MET A 138 17.27 -37.94 -25.72
N GLY A 139 17.38 -36.87 -24.94
CA GLY A 139 17.49 -35.51 -25.44
C GLY A 139 18.91 -34.94 -25.44
N PRO A 140 19.07 -33.69 -25.90
CA PRO A 140 20.37 -33.00 -25.94
C PRO A 140 20.89 -32.61 -24.54
N ARG A 141 20.05 -32.73 -23.51
CA ARG A 141 20.36 -32.40 -22.11
C ARG A 141 20.99 -33.56 -21.33
N LEU A 142 21.21 -34.71 -21.98
CA LEU A 142 21.94 -35.82 -21.39
C LEU A 142 23.37 -35.37 -21.03
N TRP A 143 23.73 -35.51 -19.75
CA TRP A 143 25.05 -35.15 -19.21
C TRP A 143 25.45 -33.67 -19.39
N GLU A 144 24.49 -32.74 -19.25
CA GLU A 144 24.73 -31.29 -19.34
C GLU A 144 25.53 -30.70 -18.16
N ARG A 145 25.51 -31.34 -16.99
CA ARG A 145 26.18 -30.89 -15.76
C ARG A 145 27.66 -31.28 -15.75
N ARG A 146 28.54 -30.31 -15.45
CA ARG A 146 30.00 -30.47 -15.36
C ARG A 146 30.47 -30.20 -13.93
N ALA A 147 31.64 -30.73 -13.56
CA ALA A 147 32.22 -30.52 -12.23
C ALA A 147 32.47 -29.04 -11.88
N SER A 148 32.57 -28.17 -12.88
CA SER A 148 32.73 -26.73 -12.72
C SER A 148 31.42 -25.97 -12.47
N HIS A 149 30.25 -26.61 -12.56
CA HIS A 149 28.97 -25.96 -12.30
C HIS A 149 28.59 -26.11 -10.83
N ASP A 150 27.99 -25.07 -10.25
CA ASP A 150 27.54 -25.07 -8.85
C ASP A 150 26.50 -26.15 -8.56
N ASP A 151 25.75 -26.56 -9.58
CA ASP A 151 24.69 -27.56 -9.49
C ASP A 151 25.18 -29.00 -9.73
N PHE A 152 26.48 -29.21 -9.88
CA PHE A 152 27.09 -30.52 -9.98
C PHE A 152 26.82 -31.38 -8.74
N ALA A 153 26.59 -32.67 -8.95
CA ALA A 153 26.29 -33.66 -7.90
C ALA A 153 25.08 -33.31 -7.00
N ARG A 154 24.23 -32.33 -7.35
CA ARG A 154 22.98 -32.05 -6.64
C ARG A 154 21.86 -32.95 -7.14
N VAL A 155 21.29 -33.77 -6.26
CA VAL A 155 20.22 -34.72 -6.58
C VAL A 155 18.90 -34.26 -5.96
N ARG A 156 17.80 -34.39 -6.72
CA ARG A 156 16.45 -34.17 -6.21
C ARG A 156 16.02 -35.36 -5.36
N VAL A 157 15.72 -35.12 -4.08
CA VAL A 157 15.20 -36.15 -3.17
C VAL A 157 13.68 -36.07 -3.04
N GLY A 158 13.11 -34.86 -3.06
CA GLY A 158 11.67 -34.66 -2.87
C GLY A 158 11.23 -33.22 -3.09
N LEU A 159 10.00 -32.92 -2.72
CA LEU A 159 9.43 -31.57 -2.72
C LEU A 159 9.36 -31.04 -1.27
N GLY A 160 9.69 -29.76 -1.09
CA GLY A 160 9.67 -29.11 0.21
C GLY A 160 9.67 -27.59 0.09
N SER A 161 9.53 -26.90 1.21
CA SER A 161 9.67 -25.45 1.26
C SER A 161 11.13 -25.04 1.06
N ARG A 162 11.35 -24.06 0.19
CA ARG A 162 12.66 -23.43 -0.04
C ARG A 162 12.56 -21.96 0.32
N ARG A 163 13.67 -21.35 0.76
CA ARG A 163 13.74 -19.90 0.93
C ARG A 163 13.44 -19.21 -0.40
N ALA A 164 12.65 -18.14 -0.34
CA ALA A 164 12.39 -17.30 -1.50
C ALA A 164 13.71 -16.72 -2.01
N ALA A 165 13.89 -16.72 -3.34
CA ALA A 165 15.08 -16.15 -3.96
C ALA A 165 15.08 -14.61 -3.88
N LEU A 166 13.89 -14.02 -3.98
CA LEU A 166 13.66 -12.59 -3.76
C LEU A 166 13.49 -12.30 -2.27
N ARG A 167 14.27 -11.36 -1.74
CA ARG A 167 14.19 -10.91 -0.34
C ARG A 167 13.27 -9.69 -0.23
N PHE A 168 12.31 -9.77 0.67
CA PHE A 168 11.43 -8.65 1.01
C PHE A 168 11.88 -8.08 2.35
N VAL A 169 12.41 -6.86 2.35
CA VAL A 169 12.87 -6.21 3.57
C VAL A 169 11.80 -5.23 4.06
N PRO A 170 11.24 -5.45 5.27
CA PRO A 170 10.29 -4.52 5.85
C PRO A 170 11.00 -3.19 6.11
N PRO A 171 10.31 -2.05 5.93
CA PRO A 171 10.91 -0.77 6.28
C PRO A 171 11.05 -0.69 7.80
N GLU A 172 12.00 0.11 8.28
CA GLU A 172 12.14 0.39 9.71
C GLU A 172 10.94 1.23 10.20
N THR A 173 9.85 0.58 10.55
CA THR A 173 8.69 1.25 11.13
C THR A 173 8.91 1.52 12.62
N LYS A 174 8.36 2.65 13.10
CA LYS A 174 8.16 2.92 14.53
C LYS A 174 7.47 1.73 15.24
N PRO A 175 7.74 1.51 16.54
CA PRO A 175 7.33 0.31 17.26
C PRO A 175 5.84 -0.05 17.09
N VAL A 176 5.58 -1.36 17.05
CA VAL A 176 4.31 -2.05 16.76
C VAL A 176 3.14 -1.64 17.67
N GLU A 177 3.42 -0.88 18.74
CA GLU A 177 2.47 -0.46 19.78
C GLU A 177 1.41 0.56 19.28
N ASP A 178 1.64 1.24 18.16
CA ASP A 178 0.68 2.17 17.51
C ASP A 178 -0.12 1.54 16.34
N LEU A 179 0.07 0.26 16.04
CA LEU A 179 -0.66 -0.42 14.96
C LEU A 179 -1.97 -1.00 15.51
N GLU A 180 -3.10 -0.35 15.21
CA GLU A 180 -4.44 -0.81 15.62
C GLU A 180 -4.66 -2.30 15.31
N PRO A 181 -5.13 -3.10 16.29
CA PRO A 181 -5.48 -4.49 16.03
C PRO A 181 -6.67 -4.55 15.08
N LEU A 182 -6.45 -5.19 13.93
CA LEU A 182 -7.53 -5.53 13.00
C LEU A 182 -8.36 -6.67 13.61
N THR A 183 -9.44 -6.34 14.31
CA THR A 183 -10.59 -7.24 14.55
C THR A 183 -11.82 -6.72 13.81
#